data_AF-A0A177EQS0-F1
#
_entry.id   AF-A0A177EQS0-F1
#
_cell.length_a   1.000
_cell.length_b   1.000
_cell.length_c   1.000
_cell.angle_alpha   90.00
_cell.angle_beta   90.00
_cell.angle_gamma   90.00
#
_symmetry.space_group_name_H-M   'P 1'
#
loop_
_entity.id
_entity.type
_entity.pdbx_description
1 polymer ?
#
loop_
_entity_poly.entity_id
_entity_poly.type
_entity_poly.pdbx_seq_one_letter_code
_entity_poly.pdbx_strand_id
1 'polypeptide(L)'
;MKIKKVNNAVYKLNIVDNVYCHMGQLEKIQFGKEQEYYYSTERVPERIAASQHDSVVRILNNMILIHGRKEVEKPLRYLNETPYGWAEYSIESKLYFLCMELSRRTTYVEKNICIAVNQKIKALNKTLSAWTQEDWDFFIEAFLNYIDTVALSPLKNPPTLSAFKELKKRQNITWFSAFSAYVNENAHTYRDVYLELSQNYYKYSCVFLSAWKKENKSLENALHALKSACIKKDRDIYKRKKRLKKERGKWQLLCNKFLGKCYYCGVQGHKAIDCKRNEST
;
A
#
# COMPACT_ATOMS: atom_id res chain seq x y z
N MET A 1 -25.79 53.11 2.48
CA MET A 1 -26.08 52.01 1.54
C MET A 1 -25.47 50.72 2.06
N LYS A 2 -26.31 49.70 2.29
CA LYS A 2 -25.93 48.33 2.64
C LYS A 2 -25.55 47.56 1.37
N ILE A 3 -24.42 46.86 1.36
CA ILE A 3 -24.18 45.68 0.50
C ILE A 3 -23.32 44.70 1.32
N LYS A 4 -23.98 43.82 2.11
CA LYS A 4 -24.12 42.37 1.88
C LYS A 4 -22.79 41.61 1.72
N LYS A 5 -22.33 41.02 2.85
CA LYS A 5 -21.47 39.83 2.85
C LYS A 5 -22.23 38.68 2.19
N VAL A 6 -21.68 38.11 1.12
CA VAL A 6 -22.13 36.86 0.54
C VAL A 6 -21.23 35.74 1.06
N ASN A 7 -21.90 34.64 1.45
CA ASN A 7 -21.36 33.41 1.99
C ASN A 7 -20.25 32.81 1.12
N ASN A 8 -19.14 32.41 1.74
CA ASN A 8 -18.38 31.25 1.31
C ASN A 8 -18.26 30.31 2.51
N ALA A 9 -19.22 29.37 2.59
CA ALA A 9 -19.01 28.13 3.29
C ALA A 9 -17.90 27.35 2.58
N VAL A 10 -17.29 26.41 3.32
CA VAL A 10 -16.56 25.21 2.87
C VAL A 10 -15.08 25.15 3.33
N TYR A 11 -14.83 24.10 4.14
CA TYR A 11 -13.58 23.58 4.73
C TYR A 11 -12.93 24.31 5.92
N LYS A 12 -13.56 24.21 7.10
CA LYS A 12 -12.81 24.12 8.37
C LYS A 12 -12.34 22.68 8.57
N LEU A 13 -11.09 22.40 8.20
CA LEU A 13 -10.33 21.27 8.74
C LEU A 13 -10.07 21.57 10.22
N ASN A 14 -10.92 21.03 11.11
CA ASN A 14 -10.64 21.05 12.54
C ASN A 14 -9.51 20.07 12.82
N ILE A 15 -8.31 20.63 12.90
CA ILE A 15 -7.20 20.14 13.72
C ILE A 15 -7.73 20.04 15.14
N VAL A 16 -7.78 18.84 15.73
CA VAL A 16 -8.04 18.67 17.15
C VAL A 16 -6.81 18.03 17.77
N ASP A 17 -6.26 18.79 18.71
CA ASP A 17 -5.01 18.61 19.43
C ASP A 17 -4.99 17.35 20.31
N ASN A 18 -3.78 16.81 20.49
CA ASN A 18 -3.45 15.81 21.51
C ASN A 18 -3.52 16.45 22.91
N VAL A 19 -4.13 15.76 23.89
CA VAL A 19 -3.88 16.02 25.33
C VAL A 19 -3.91 14.71 26.14
N TYR A 20 -3.06 14.71 27.17
CA TYR A 20 -2.64 13.70 28.14
C TYR A 20 -3.74 13.01 28.96
N CYS A 21 -3.38 11.87 29.57
CA CYS A 21 -3.92 11.51 30.88
C CYS A 21 -2.85 10.76 31.72
N HIS A 22 -2.18 11.51 32.59
CA HIS A 22 -1.53 10.97 33.79
C HIS A 22 -2.62 10.78 34.85
N MET A 23 -2.53 9.65 35.55
CA MET A 23 -3.19 9.31 36.83
C MET A 23 -4.44 10.13 37.21
N GLY A 24 -5.61 9.49 37.06
CA GLY A 24 -6.71 9.70 38.01
C GLY A 24 -7.59 10.95 37.86
N GLN A 25 -7.57 11.67 36.74
CA GLN A 25 -8.56 12.73 36.49
C GLN A 25 -9.10 12.67 35.06
N LEU A 26 -10.41 12.42 34.98
CA LEU A 26 -11.22 12.39 33.78
C LEU A 26 -11.22 13.78 33.13
N GLU A 27 -10.58 13.93 31.97
CA GLU A 27 -10.84 15.06 31.08
C GLU A 27 -11.60 14.61 29.83
N LYS A 28 -12.65 15.38 29.53
CA LYS A 28 -13.74 15.11 28.59
C LYS A 28 -13.22 14.92 27.16
N ILE A 29 -13.52 13.78 26.56
CA ILE A 29 -13.36 13.58 25.11
C ILE A 29 -14.68 13.97 24.43
N GLN A 30 -14.73 15.15 23.83
CA GLN A 30 -15.89 15.62 23.05
C GLN A 30 -15.86 14.99 21.65
N PHE A 31 -16.58 13.88 21.48
CA PHE A 31 -17.01 13.44 20.15
C PHE A 31 -18.26 14.23 19.74
N GLY A 32 -18.34 14.58 18.46
CA GLY A 32 -19.36 15.46 17.88
C GLY A 32 -20.78 15.19 18.37
N LYS A 33 -21.56 16.26 18.44
CA LYS A 33 -22.96 16.31 18.90
C LYS A 33 -23.76 15.10 18.41
N GLU A 34 -23.95 14.11 19.27
CA GLU A 34 -25.24 13.47 19.55
C GLU A 34 -25.19 12.23 20.45
N GLN A 35 -24.03 11.65 20.81
CA GLN A 35 -24.01 10.59 21.85
C GLN A 35 -22.77 10.68 22.74
N GLU A 36 -23.02 11.02 24.01
CA GLU A 36 -22.05 11.04 25.11
C GLU A 36 -21.73 9.59 25.53
N TYR A 37 -20.53 9.10 25.24
CA TYR A 37 -20.06 7.82 25.77
C TYR A 37 -19.21 8.09 27.01
N TYR A 38 -19.79 7.84 28.19
CA TYR A 38 -19.07 7.83 29.46
C TYR A 38 -18.29 6.52 29.56
N TYR A 39 -16.96 6.56 29.38
CA TYR A 39 -16.10 5.47 29.81
C TYR A 39 -15.95 5.56 31.33
N SER A 40 -16.72 4.76 32.06
CA SER A 40 -16.54 4.59 33.50
C SER A 40 -15.29 3.73 33.75
N THR A 41 -14.30 4.30 34.44
CA THR A 41 -13.18 3.56 35.02
C THR A 41 -13.58 2.70 36.22
N GLU A 42 -14.84 2.80 36.68
CA GLU A 42 -15.33 2.08 37.86
C GLU A 42 -15.68 0.62 37.58
N ARG A 43 -15.57 0.17 36.32
CA ARG A 43 -15.68 -1.24 35.95
C ARG A 43 -14.47 -1.70 35.15
N VAL A 44 -13.29 -1.64 35.77
CA VAL A 44 -12.28 -2.65 35.46
C VAL A 44 -12.84 -3.97 36.05
N PRO A 45 -13.20 -4.97 35.24
CA PRO A 45 -13.71 -6.23 35.76
C PRO A 45 -12.67 -6.88 36.68
N GLU A 46 -13.17 -7.54 37.71
CA GLU A 46 -12.48 -8.05 38.90
C GLU A 46 -11.02 -8.50 38.73
N ARG A 47 -10.17 -7.99 39.65
CA ARG A 47 -8.84 -8.50 40.08
C ARG A 47 -7.92 -9.04 38.98
N ILE A 48 -7.55 -8.17 38.05
CA ILE A 48 -6.27 -8.32 37.33
C ILE A 48 -5.20 -7.62 38.19
N ALA A 49 -4.10 -8.30 38.50
CA ALA A 49 -3.01 -7.67 39.24
C ALA A 49 -2.46 -6.48 38.43
N ALA A 50 -2.17 -5.34 39.07
CA ALA A 50 -1.68 -4.14 38.38
C ALA A 50 -0.46 -4.41 37.47
N SER A 51 0.38 -5.37 37.84
CA SER A 51 1.53 -5.83 37.03
C SER A 51 1.14 -6.50 35.70
N GLN A 52 -0.01 -7.18 35.65
CA GLN A 52 -0.53 -7.82 34.44
C GLN A 52 -1.13 -6.77 33.49
N HIS A 53 -1.81 -5.77 34.05
CA HIS A 53 -2.34 -4.63 33.31
C HIS A 53 -1.23 -3.88 32.56
N ASP A 54 -0.14 -3.55 33.25
CA ASP A 54 0.99 -2.83 32.65
C ASP A 54 1.67 -3.63 31.54
N SER A 55 1.71 -4.97 31.68
CA SER A 55 2.27 -5.86 30.67
C SER A 55 1.43 -5.85 29.39
N VAL A 56 0.11 -5.94 29.51
CA VAL A 56 -0.83 -5.87 28.37
C VAL A 56 -0.69 -4.53 27.65
N VAL A 57 -0.74 -3.42 28.40
CA VAL A 57 -0.60 -2.08 27.84
C VAL A 57 0.73 -1.93 27.11
N ARG A 58 1.84 -2.40 27.70
CA ARG A 58 3.16 -2.35 27.06
C ARG A 58 3.19 -3.13 25.74
N ILE A 59 2.60 -4.32 25.68
CA ILE A 59 2.56 -5.13 24.45
C ILE A 59 1.73 -4.44 23.37
N LEU A 60 0.55 -3.92 23.71
CA LEU A 60 -0.29 -3.19 22.78
C LEU A 60 0.40 -1.92 22.27
N ASN A 61 1.08 -1.16 23.16
CA ASN A 61 1.84 0.03 22.79
C ASN A 61 2.96 -0.27 21.79
N ASN A 62 3.64 -1.41 21.95
CA ASN A 62 4.75 -1.80 21.08
C ASN A 62 4.31 -2.43 19.75
N MET A 63 3.01 -2.59 19.53
CA MET A 63 2.47 -3.16 18.30
C MET A 63 2.71 -2.22 17.10
N ILE A 64 3.32 -2.73 16.04
CA ILE A 64 3.65 -1.95 14.85
C ILE A 64 2.59 -2.17 13.77
N LEU A 65 1.53 -1.34 13.81
CA LEU A 65 0.36 -1.48 12.93
C LEU A 65 0.69 -1.26 11.45
N ILE A 66 1.61 -0.35 11.17
CA ILE A 66 1.94 0.09 9.80
C ILE A 66 2.65 -0.97 8.97
N HIS A 67 3.13 -2.08 9.56
CA HIS A 67 3.83 -3.14 8.83
C HIS A 67 2.94 -4.35 8.50
N GLY A 68 1.62 -4.21 8.67
CA GLY A 68 0.66 -5.21 8.23
C GLY A 68 0.36 -6.29 9.27
N ARG A 69 -0.54 -7.20 8.89
CA ARG A 69 -1.17 -8.20 9.77
C ARG A 69 -0.17 -9.02 10.57
N LYS A 70 0.91 -9.50 9.94
CA LYS A 70 1.90 -10.37 10.60
C LYS A 70 2.56 -9.73 11.82
N GLU A 71 2.88 -8.43 11.75
CA GLU A 71 3.51 -7.72 12.88
C GLU A 71 2.53 -7.39 14.00
N VAL A 72 1.22 -7.42 13.72
CA VAL A 72 0.14 -7.25 14.69
C VAL A 72 -0.29 -8.58 15.28
N GLU A 73 -0.30 -9.66 14.50
CA GLU A 73 -0.65 -11.01 14.97
C GLU A 73 0.36 -11.56 15.98
N LYS A 74 1.66 -11.23 15.86
CA LYS A 74 2.69 -11.66 16.82
C LYS A 74 2.37 -11.20 18.26
N PRO A 75 2.19 -9.88 18.54
CA PRO A 75 1.86 -9.43 19.90
C PRO A 75 0.47 -9.89 20.34
N LEU A 76 -0.53 -9.95 19.46
CA LEU A 76 -1.87 -10.46 19.83
C LEU A 76 -1.83 -11.95 20.23
N ARG A 77 -1.05 -12.76 19.50
CA ARG A 77 -0.84 -14.16 19.85
C ARG A 77 -0.11 -14.30 21.18
N TYR A 78 0.98 -13.54 21.37
CA TYR A 78 1.70 -13.54 22.62
C TYR A 78 0.79 -13.18 23.80
N LEU A 79 -0.07 -12.17 23.64
CA LEU A 79 -1.10 -11.82 24.63
C LEU A 79 -2.03 -13.02 24.92
N ASN A 80 -2.55 -13.69 23.89
CA ASN A 80 -3.43 -14.86 24.06
C ASN A 80 -2.74 -16.08 24.69
N GLU A 81 -1.44 -16.25 24.48
CA GLU A 81 -0.65 -17.39 24.99
C GLU A 81 -0.07 -17.11 26.38
N THR A 82 -0.05 -15.86 26.84
CA THR A 82 0.50 -15.51 28.16
C THR A 82 -0.46 -15.98 29.26
N PRO A 83 -0.02 -16.86 30.18
CA PRO A 83 -0.86 -17.33 31.28
C PRO A 83 -1.19 -16.18 32.24
N TYR A 84 -2.46 -16.12 32.68
CA TYR A 84 -3.02 -15.15 33.63
C TYR A 84 -2.87 -13.69 33.18
N GLY A 85 -3.89 -13.17 32.51
CA GLY A 85 -3.90 -11.82 31.98
C GLY A 85 -4.87 -11.70 30.82
N TRP A 86 -4.37 -11.52 29.61
CA TRP A 86 -5.19 -11.15 28.46
C TRP A 86 -6.26 -12.17 28.04
N ALA A 87 -5.95 -13.48 28.04
CA ALA A 87 -6.91 -14.50 27.62
C ALA A 87 -8.19 -14.49 28.49
N GLU A 88 -8.02 -14.23 29.79
CA GLU A 88 -9.07 -14.20 30.81
C GLU A 88 -9.87 -12.88 30.82
N TYR A 89 -9.43 -11.85 30.09
CA TYR A 89 -10.16 -10.59 30.03
C TYR A 89 -11.51 -10.80 29.34
N SER A 90 -12.54 -10.14 29.90
CA SER A 90 -13.81 -9.97 29.18
C SER A 90 -13.58 -9.27 27.85
N ILE A 91 -14.47 -9.53 26.90
CA ILE A 91 -14.37 -8.94 25.55
C ILE A 91 -14.47 -7.42 25.61
N GLU A 92 -15.32 -6.90 26.50
CA GLU A 92 -15.41 -5.48 26.80
C GLU A 92 -14.04 -4.90 27.20
N SER A 93 -13.32 -5.56 28.12
CA SER A 93 -11.97 -5.12 28.52
C SER A 93 -10.98 -5.18 27.37
N LYS A 94 -10.98 -6.26 26.57
CA LYS A 94 -10.08 -6.40 25.42
C LYS A 94 -10.31 -5.28 24.39
N LEU A 95 -11.57 -4.98 24.08
CA LEU A 95 -11.96 -3.87 23.20
C LEU A 95 -11.54 -2.52 23.78
N TYR A 96 -11.76 -2.30 25.07
CA TYR A 96 -11.37 -1.08 25.75
C TYR A 96 -9.87 -0.81 25.63
N PHE A 97 -9.02 -1.79 25.99
CA PHE A 97 -7.57 -1.64 25.90
C PHE A 97 -7.08 -1.39 24.48
N LEU A 98 -7.61 -2.14 23.52
CA LEU A 98 -7.25 -1.95 22.11
C LEU A 98 -7.66 -0.56 21.61
N CYS A 99 -8.89 -0.11 21.87
CA CYS A 99 -9.38 1.19 21.43
C CYS A 99 -8.60 2.34 22.09
N MET A 100 -8.36 2.25 23.40
CA MET A 100 -7.51 3.20 24.12
C MET A 100 -6.16 3.31 23.45
N GLU A 101 -5.51 2.18 23.15
CA GLU A 101 -4.19 2.24 22.56
C GLU A 101 -4.22 2.79 21.11
N LEU A 102 -5.16 2.34 20.28
CA LEU A 102 -5.30 2.88 18.93
C LEU A 102 -5.54 4.41 18.93
N SER A 103 -6.25 4.93 19.93
CA SER A 103 -6.51 6.37 20.05
C SER A 103 -5.28 7.21 20.42
N ARG A 104 -4.23 6.59 20.99
CA ARG A 104 -2.96 7.27 21.35
C ARG A 104 -2.01 7.41 20.16
N ARG A 105 -2.30 6.74 19.04
CA ARG A 105 -1.43 6.74 17.87
C ARG A 105 -1.47 8.09 17.14
N THR A 106 -0.27 8.58 16.80
CA THR A 106 -0.11 9.94 16.27
C THR A 106 0.10 9.99 14.77
N THR A 107 0.56 8.89 14.14
CA THR A 107 0.82 8.88 12.70
C THR A 107 -0.47 8.89 11.88
N TYR A 108 -0.43 9.47 10.69
CA TYR A 108 -1.60 9.57 9.80
C TYR A 108 -2.21 8.19 9.47
N VAL A 109 -1.38 7.19 9.20
CA VAL A 109 -1.82 5.83 8.88
C VAL A 109 -2.50 5.19 10.09
N GLU A 110 -1.90 5.29 11.28
CA GLU A 110 -2.48 4.70 12.49
C GLU A 110 -3.77 5.40 12.93
N LYS A 111 -3.87 6.72 12.74
CA LYS A 111 -5.13 7.46 12.95
C LYS A 111 -6.25 6.94 12.05
N ASN A 112 -5.96 6.66 10.77
CA ASN A 112 -6.94 6.06 9.86
C ASN A 112 -7.34 4.64 10.29
N ILE A 113 -6.41 3.84 10.81
CA ILE A 113 -6.69 2.53 11.41
C ILE A 113 -7.66 2.67 12.59
N CYS A 114 -7.40 3.60 13.52
CA CYS A 114 -8.29 3.87 14.65
C CYS A 114 -9.70 4.26 14.18
N ILE A 115 -9.82 5.15 13.20
CA ILE A 115 -11.11 5.57 12.64
C ILE A 115 -11.88 4.37 12.05
N ALA A 116 -11.20 3.54 11.24
CA ALA A 116 -11.82 2.37 10.62
C ALA A 116 -12.27 1.34 11.66
N VAL A 117 -11.47 1.10 12.70
CA VAL A 117 -11.83 0.24 13.85
C VAL A 117 -13.09 0.74 14.53
N ASN A 118 -13.15 2.02 14.86
CA ASN A 118 -14.32 2.62 15.50
C ASN A 118 -15.57 2.53 14.63
N GLN A 119 -15.45 2.68 13.31
CA GLN A 119 -16.57 2.48 12.39
C GLN A 119 -17.06 1.03 12.39
N LYS A 120 -16.16 0.04 12.45
CA LYS A 120 -16.52 -1.38 12.50
C LYS A 120 -17.22 -1.76 13.81
N ILE A 121 -16.74 -1.24 14.94
CA ILE A 121 -17.40 -1.43 16.25
C ILE A 121 -18.82 -0.85 16.20
N LYS A 122 -18.99 0.37 15.68
CA LYS A 122 -20.31 1.00 15.53
C LYS A 122 -21.25 0.22 14.61
N ALA A 123 -20.72 -0.37 13.53
CA ALA A 123 -21.53 -1.11 12.55
C ALA A 123 -22.19 -2.37 13.14
N LEU A 124 -21.63 -2.96 14.19
CA LEU A 124 -22.23 -4.10 14.88
C LEU A 124 -23.49 -3.72 15.67
N ASN A 125 -23.68 -2.42 15.97
CA ASN A 125 -24.86 -1.88 16.66
C ASN A 125 -25.22 -2.63 17.96
N LYS A 126 -24.20 -3.08 18.70
CA LYS A 126 -24.29 -3.77 19.98
C LYS A 126 -23.61 -2.92 21.06
N THR A 127 -24.15 -2.94 22.28
CA THR A 127 -23.44 -2.42 23.45
C THR A 127 -22.21 -3.28 23.73
N LEU A 128 -21.11 -2.70 24.23
CA LEU A 128 -19.84 -3.43 24.44
C LEU A 128 -20.00 -4.69 25.29
N SER A 129 -20.87 -4.62 26.31
CA SER A 129 -21.20 -5.74 27.19
C SER A 129 -21.97 -6.89 26.52
N ALA A 130 -22.54 -6.66 25.33
CA ALA A 130 -23.30 -7.65 24.58
C ALA A 130 -22.46 -8.37 23.50
N TRP A 131 -21.16 -8.06 23.41
CA TRP A 131 -20.27 -8.70 22.44
C TRP A 131 -19.94 -10.13 22.88
N THR A 132 -20.12 -11.08 21.97
CA THR A 132 -19.74 -12.48 22.17
C THR A 132 -18.31 -12.74 21.67
N GLN A 133 -17.74 -13.90 22.01
CA GLN A 133 -16.41 -14.30 21.52
C GLN A 133 -16.38 -14.35 19.99
N GLU A 134 -17.48 -14.75 19.36
CA GLU A 134 -17.64 -14.74 17.90
C GLU A 134 -17.57 -13.31 17.32
N ASP A 135 -18.21 -12.34 17.98
CA ASP A 135 -18.11 -10.92 17.59
C ASP A 135 -16.67 -10.41 17.69
N TRP A 136 -15.97 -10.80 18.77
CA TRP A 136 -14.56 -10.46 18.97
C TRP A 136 -13.65 -11.05 17.89
N ASP A 137 -13.79 -12.34 17.59
CA ASP A 137 -12.97 -13.02 16.59
C ASP A 137 -13.22 -12.44 15.18
N PHE A 138 -14.50 -12.18 14.85
CA PHE A 138 -14.87 -11.50 13.61
C PHE A 138 -14.25 -10.10 13.53
N PHE A 139 -14.31 -9.33 14.62
CA PHE A 139 -13.74 -8.01 14.71
C PHE A 139 -12.21 -8.03 14.53
N ILE A 140 -11.50 -8.92 15.21
CA ILE A 140 -10.04 -9.05 15.11
C ILE A 140 -9.64 -9.42 13.69
N GLU A 141 -10.32 -10.36 13.04
CA GLU A 141 -10.07 -10.68 11.64
C GLU A 141 -10.31 -9.48 10.72
N ALA A 142 -11.41 -8.75 10.91
CA ALA A 142 -11.68 -7.54 10.13
C ALA A 142 -10.63 -6.44 10.35
N PHE A 143 -10.17 -6.27 11.59
CA PHE A 143 -9.11 -5.33 11.97
C PHE A 143 -7.78 -5.69 11.31
N LEU A 144 -7.36 -6.95 11.42
CA LEU A 144 -6.14 -7.47 10.80
C LEU A 144 -6.17 -7.35 9.27
N ASN A 145 -7.31 -7.65 8.66
CA ASN A 145 -7.49 -7.47 7.22
C ASN A 145 -7.40 -6.00 6.82
N TYR A 146 -7.98 -5.08 7.59
CA TYR A 146 -7.87 -3.64 7.33
C TYR A 146 -6.42 -3.17 7.45
N ILE A 147 -5.71 -3.56 8.51
CA ILE A 147 -4.28 -3.28 8.68
C ILE A 147 -3.50 -3.71 7.45
N ASP A 148 -3.79 -4.88 6.89
CA ASP A 148 -3.14 -5.37 5.67
C ASP A 148 -3.43 -4.54 4.41
N THR A 149 -4.55 -3.82 4.37
CA THR A 149 -4.89 -2.90 3.27
C THR A 149 -4.15 -1.57 3.36
N VAL A 150 -3.89 -1.09 4.57
CA VAL A 150 -3.27 0.23 4.84
C VAL A 150 -1.81 0.13 5.26
N ALA A 151 -1.26 -1.08 5.37
CA ALA A 151 0.15 -1.34 5.65
C ALA A 151 1.02 -0.49 4.71
N LEU A 152 2.16 -0.02 5.18
CA LEU A 152 3.14 0.63 4.33
C LEU A 152 4.12 -0.43 3.81
N SER A 153 4.62 -0.22 2.59
CA SER A 153 5.71 -1.03 2.09
C SER A 153 6.91 -0.94 3.04
N PRO A 154 7.44 -2.08 3.53
CA PRO A 154 8.62 -2.09 4.38
C PRO A 154 9.93 -1.90 3.59
N LEU A 155 9.88 -1.89 2.24
CA LEU A 155 11.05 -1.71 1.40
C LEU A 155 11.45 -0.23 1.38
N LYS A 156 12.58 0.10 2.02
CA LYS A 156 13.16 1.45 2.04
C LYS A 156 14.01 1.68 0.80
N ASN A 157 13.53 2.53 -0.11
CA ASN A 157 14.22 2.92 -1.36
C ASN A 157 14.63 1.72 -2.24
N PRO A 158 13.70 0.80 -2.60
CA PRO A 158 14.04 -0.33 -3.45
C PRO A 158 14.47 0.13 -4.86
N PRO A 159 15.27 -0.68 -5.58
CA PRO A 159 15.57 -0.43 -6.98
C PRO A 159 14.29 -0.25 -7.81
N THR A 160 14.22 0.83 -8.59
CA THR A 160 13.06 1.16 -9.43
C THR A 160 13.37 0.92 -10.91
N LEU A 161 12.36 0.55 -11.70
CA LEU A 161 12.55 0.37 -13.15
C LEU A 161 13.08 1.63 -13.84
N SER A 162 12.75 2.82 -13.31
CA SER A 162 13.23 4.11 -13.84
C SER A 162 14.74 4.22 -13.86
N ALA A 163 15.42 3.67 -12.86
CA ALA A 163 16.89 3.69 -12.76
C ALA A 163 17.57 2.92 -13.91
N PHE A 164 16.86 2.00 -14.57
CA PHE A 164 17.40 1.12 -15.61
C PHE A 164 16.91 1.48 -17.02
N LYS A 165 16.25 2.64 -17.21
CA LYS A 165 15.64 3.05 -18.49
C LYS A 165 16.63 3.04 -19.67
N GLU A 166 17.89 3.39 -19.43
CA GLU A 166 18.92 3.49 -20.46
C GLU A 166 19.24 2.14 -21.11
N LEU A 167 19.08 1.04 -20.37
CA LEU A 167 19.40 -0.32 -20.82
C LEU A 167 18.43 -0.87 -21.86
N LYS A 168 17.27 -0.23 -22.08
CA LYS A 168 16.24 -0.46 -23.12
C LYS A 168 15.80 -1.91 -23.37
N LYS A 169 16.70 -2.79 -23.83
CA LYS A 169 16.47 -4.19 -24.23
C LYS A 169 16.59 -5.19 -23.07
N ARG A 170 17.21 -4.80 -21.96
CA ARG A 170 17.40 -5.65 -20.76
C ARG A 170 16.96 -4.94 -19.47
N GLN A 171 16.17 -3.88 -19.61
CA GLN A 171 15.77 -3.05 -18.46
C GLN A 171 15.12 -3.88 -17.36
N ASN A 172 14.19 -4.76 -17.71
CA ASN A 172 13.40 -5.47 -16.71
C ASN A 172 14.22 -6.59 -16.05
N ILE A 173 15.01 -7.34 -16.81
CA ILE A 173 15.85 -8.40 -16.22
C ILE A 173 17.00 -7.84 -15.39
N THR A 174 17.61 -6.72 -15.79
CA THR A 174 18.66 -6.07 -14.99
C THR A 174 18.08 -5.43 -13.73
N TRP A 175 16.91 -4.81 -13.82
CA TRP A 175 16.17 -4.37 -12.63
C TRP A 175 15.89 -5.54 -11.68
N PHE A 176 15.42 -6.68 -12.20
CA PHE A 176 15.16 -7.87 -11.40
C PHE A 176 16.41 -8.32 -10.64
N SER A 177 17.57 -8.39 -11.30
CA SER A 177 18.82 -8.78 -10.63
C SER A 177 19.18 -7.88 -9.45
N ALA A 178 19.08 -6.56 -9.63
CA ALA A 178 19.33 -5.60 -8.55
C ALA A 178 18.27 -5.69 -7.44
N PHE A 179 17.00 -5.82 -7.82
CA PHE A 179 15.88 -5.92 -6.88
C PHE A 179 15.93 -7.22 -6.07
N SER A 180 16.24 -8.36 -6.68
CA SER A 180 16.37 -9.64 -5.98
C SER A 180 17.55 -9.65 -5.00
N ALA A 181 18.67 -9.02 -5.36
CA ALA A 181 19.80 -8.86 -4.46
C ALA A 181 19.39 -8.04 -3.22
N TYR A 182 18.76 -6.88 -3.45
CA TYR A 182 18.22 -6.03 -2.38
C TYR A 182 17.25 -6.77 -1.46
N VAL A 183 16.32 -7.56 -2.02
CA VAL A 183 15.37 -8.36 -1.24
C VAL A 183 16.08 -9.36 -0.33
N ASN A 184 17.08 -10.06 -0.86
CA ASN A 184 17.82 -11.07 -0.09
C ASN A 184 18.75 -10.43 0.97
N GLU A 185 19.47 -9.36 0.61
CA GLU A 185 20.40 -8.66 1.50
C GLU A 185 19.69 -8.05 2.72
N ASN A 186 18.44 -7.60 2.55
CA ASN A 186 17.63 -7.01 3.62
C ASN A 186 16.66 -8.00 4.27
N ALA A 187 16.79 -9.31 3.98
CA ALA A 187 15.95 -10.38 4.50
C ALA A 187 14.43 -10.12 4.33
N HIS A 188 14.03 -9.48 3.22
CA HIS A 188 12.64 -9.15 2.95
C HIS A 188 11.82 -10.41 2.65
N THR A 189 10.59 -10.44 3.17
CA THR A 189 9.69 -11.59 3.00
C THR A 189 8.89 -11.54 1.70
N TYR A 190 8.21 -12.64 1.37
CA TYR A 190 7.23 -12.67 0.27
C TYR A 190 6.21 -11.52 0.39
N ARG A 191 5.75 -11.26 1.62
CA ARG A 191 4.71 -10.27 1.93
C ARG A 191 5.23 -8.85 1.74
N ASP A 192 6.46 -8.59 2.14
CA ASP A 192 7.13 -7.28 2.01
C ASP A 192 7.15 -6.83 0.55
N VAL A 193 7.62 -7.72 -0.33
CA VAL A 193 7.69 -7.47 -1.77
C VAL A 193 6.29 -7.38 -2.39
N TYR A 194 5.34 -8.21 -1.94
CA TYR A 194 3.95 -8.08 -2.36
C TYR A 194 3.40 -6.68 -2.06
N LEU A 195 3.64 -6.17 -0.85
CA LEU A 195 3.17 -4.85 -0.43
C LEU A 195 3.78 -3.77 -1.32
N GLU A 196 5.10 -3.79 -1.54
CA GLU A 196 5.78 -2.88 -2.46
C GLU A 196 5.16 -2.90 -3.86
N LEU A 197 5.03 -4.09 -4.46
CA LEU A 197 4.50 -4.23 -5.83
C LEU A 197 3.02 -3.83 -5.95
N SER A 198 2.25 -3.98 -4.87
CA SER A 198 0.81 -3.64 -4.87
C SER A 198 0.54 -2.15 -4.66
N GLN A 199 1.35 -1.48 -3.85
CA GLN A 199 1.16 -0.06 -3.51
C GLN A 199 1.87 0.87 -4.48
N ASN A 200 3.02 0.45 -5.01
CA ASN A 200 3.81 1.24 -5.94
C ASN A 200 3.61 0.80 -7.39
N TYR A 201 2.37 0.48 -7.78
CA TYR A 201 2.03 -0.02 -9.13
C TYR A 201 2.39 0.96 -10.27
N TYR A 202 2.59 2.24 -9.97
CA TYR A 202 3.09 3.24 -10.93
C TYR A 202 4.60 3.14 -11.18
N LYS A 203 5.36 2.54 -10.24
CA LYS A 203 6.81 2.31 -10.36
C LYS A 203 7.15 0.99 -11.08
N TYR A 204 6.21 0.04 -11.10
CA TYR A 204 6.42 -1.33 -11.59
C TYR A 204 5.44 -1.70 -12.71
N SER A 205 5.77 -2.73 -13.50
CA SER A 205 4.82 -3.27 -14.49
C SER A 205 3.73 -4.08 -13.76
N CYS A 206 2.45 -3.85 -14.06
CA CYS A 206 1.32 -4.60 -13.46
C CYS A 206 1.47 -6.14 -13.55
N VAL A 207 2.09 -6.63 -14.64
CA VAL A 207 2.38 -8.06 -14.85
C VAL A 207 3.27 -8.66 -13.75
N PHE A 208 4.10 -7.86 -13.08
CA PHE A 208 5.00 -8.32 -12.03
C PHE A 208 4.23 -8.73 -10.79
N LEU A 209 3.28 -7.91 -10.34
CA LEU A 209 2.39 -8.26 -9.23
C LEU A 209 1.57 -9.51 -9.56
N SER A 210 1.05 -9.62 -10.79
CA SER A 210 0.31 -10.81 -11.21
C SER A 210 1.17 -12.07 -11.20
N ALA A 211 2.45 -11.98 -11.60
CA ALA A 211 3.38 -13.10 -11.52
C ALA A 211 3.73 -13.47 -10.07
N TRP A 212 3.93 -12.46 -9.22
CA TRP A 212 4.21 -12.63 -7.79
C TRP A 212 3.08 -13.34 -7.05
N LYS A 213 1.82 -12.98 -7.34
CA LYS A 213 0.62 -13.56 -6.70
C LYS A 213 0.40 -15.04 -7.02
N LYS A 214 0.84 -15.50 -8.19
CA LYS A 214 0.61 -16.90 -8.63
C LYS A 214 1.38 -17.91 -7.79
N GLU A 215 2.53 -17.50 -7.25
CA GLU A 215 3.42 -18.35 -6.47
C GLU A 215 3.46 -17.87 -5.02
N ASN A 216 2.34 -18.00 -4.29
CA ASN A 216 2.20 -17.53 -2.91
C ASN A 216 2.84 -18.45 -1.85
N LYS A 217 3.42 -19.58 -2.28
CA LYS A 217 3.91 -20.64 -1.38
C LYS A 217 5.32 -20.38 -0.84
N SER A 218 6.18 -19.67 -1.56
CA SER A 218 7.54 -19.33 -1.10
C SER A 218 8.07 -18.07 -1.78
N LEU A 219 8.97 -17.36 -1.07
CA LEU A 219 9.68 -16.21 -1.63
C LEU A 219 10.50 -16.59 -2.87
N GLU A 220 11.17 -17.73 -2.84
CA GLU A 220 11.99 -18.21 -3.96
C GLU A 220 11.15 -18.47 -5.21
N ASN A 221 10.00 -19.12 -5.09
CA ASN A 221 9.10 -19.38 -6.21
C ASN A 221 8.55 -18.07 -6.78
N ALA A 222 8.20 -17.12 -5.91
CA ALA A 222 7.75 -15.80 -6.31
C ALA A 222 8.83 -15.00 -7.05
N LEU A 223 10.07 -15.03 -6.57
CA LEU A 223 11.23 -14.44 -7.25
C LEU A 223 11.49 -15.10 -8.61
N HIS A 224 11.37 -16.42 -8.71
CA HIS A 224 11.51 -17.13 -9.97
C HIS A 224 10.41 -16.77 -10.98
N ALA A 225 9.16 -16.66 -10.52
CA ALA A 225 8.03 -16.20 -11.34
C ALA A 225 8.23 -14.76 -11.80
N LEU A 226 8.72 -13.88 -10.92
CA LEU A 226 9.03 -12.49 -11.25
C LEU A 226 10.16 -12.39 -12.28
N LYS A 227 11.22 -13.17 -12.13
CA LYS A 227 12.31 -13.28 -13.12
C LYS A 227 11.77 -13.65 -14.50
N SER A 228 10.92 -14.68 -14.55
CA SER A 228 10.30 -15.17 -15.77
C SER A 228 9.43 -14.10 -16.44
N ALA A 229 8.66 -13.35 -15.63
CA ALA A 229 7.86 -12.23 -16.12
C ALA A 229 8.73 -11.08 -16.69
N CYS A 230 9.87 -10.78 -16.05
CA CYS A 230 10.82 -9.78 -16.53
C CYS A 230 11.44 -10.17 -17.88
N ILE A 231 11.89 -11.43 -18.01
CA ILE A 231 12.43 -11.96 -19.27
C ILE A 231 11.39 -11.89 -20.38
N LYS A 232 10.14 -12.29 -20.09
CA LYS A 232 9.03 -12.22 -21.05
C LYS A 232 8.76 -10.79 -21.48
N LYS A 233 8.74 -9.84 -20.54
CA LYS A 233 8.51 -8.41 -20.83
C LYS A 233 9.58 -7.83 -21.75
N ASP A 234 10.86 -8.07 -21.46
CA ASP A 234 11.97 -7.62 -22.32
C ASP A 234 11.88 -8.23 -23.72
N ARG A 235 11.56 -9.54 -23.82
CA ARG A 235 11.34 -10.22 -25.10
C ARG A 235 10.19 -9.60 -25.89
N ASP A 236 9.07 -9.30 -25.25
CA ASP A 236 7.89 -8.72 -25.90
C ASP A 236 8.15 -7.28 -26.39
N ILE A 237 8.87 -6.47 -25.60
CA ILE A 237 9.32 -5.14 -26.01
C ILE A 237 10.22 -5.24 -27.26
N TYR A 238 11.16 -6.20 -27.27
CA TYR A 238 12.04 -6.41 -28.41
C TYR A 238 11.27 -6.84 -29.66
N LYS A 239 10.38 -7.84 -29.55
CA LYS A 239 9.52 -8.30 -30.66
C LYS A 239 8.66 -7.17 -31.22
N ARG A 240 8.04 -6.36 -30.35
CA ARG A 240 7.23 -5.20 -30.76
C ARG A 240 8.05 -4.17 -31.53
N LYS A 241 9.26 -3.82 -31.04
CA LYS A 241 10.16 -2.90 -31.76
C LYS A 241 10.58 -3.45 -33.13
N LYS A 242 10.91 -4.74 -33.22
CA LYS A 242 11.26 -5.40 -34.50
C LYS A 242 10.09 -5.37 -35.48
N ARG A 243 8.86 -5.65 -35.01
CA ARG A 243 7.63 -5.59 -35.81
C ARG A 243 7.37 -4.18 -36.33
N LEU A 244 7.41 -3.16 -35.45
CA LEU A 244 7.23 -1.76 -35.84
C LEU A 244 8.28 -1.28 -36.85
N LYS A 245 9.54 -1.72 -36.72
CA LYS A 245 10.59 -1.42 -37.70
C LYS A 245 10.28 -2.06 -39.06
N LYS A 246 9.81 -3.31 -39.08
CA LYS A 246 9.38 -4.01 -40.31
C LYS A 246 8.17 -3.35 -40.95
N GLU A 247 7.17 -2.96 -40.16
CA GLU A 247 5.98 -2.24 -40.64
C GLU A 247 6.37 -0.87 -41.20
N ARG A 248 7.23 -0.09 -40.53
CA ARG A 248 7.76 1.18 -41.08
C ARG A 248 8.50 0.97 -42.40
N GLY A 249 9.34 -0.05 -42.51
CA GLY A 249 10.02 -0.39 -43.76
C GLY A 249 9.04 -0.78 -44.87
N LYS A 250 7.99 -1.55 -44.55
CA LYS A 250 6.91 -1.87 -45.49
C LYS A 250 6.13 -0.64 -45.92
N TRP A 251 5.80 0.27 -45.00
CA TRP A 251 5.15 1.53 -45.33
C TRP A 251 6.02 2.42 -46.20
N GLN A 252 7.33 2.49 -45.95
CA GLN A 252 8.28 3.18 -46.82
C GLN A 252 8.34 2.60 -48.23
N LEU A 253 8.24 1.26 -48.37
CA LEU A 253 8.19 0.57 -49.66
C LEU A 253 6.83 0.76 -50.36
N LEU A 254 5.72 0.66 -49.64
CA LEU A 254 4.36 0.83 -50.17
C LEU A 254 4.07 2.27 -50.59
N CYS A 255 4.64 3.25 -49.89
CA CYS A 255 4.44 4.65 -50.24
C CYS A 255 5.20 5.09 -51.49
N ASN A 256 6.12 4.27 -52.05
CA ASN A 256 6.85 4.41 -53.32
C ASN A 256 7.32 5.84 -53.73
N LYS A 257 7.32 6.77 -52.79
CA LYS A 257 7.76 8.15 -52.97
C LYS A 257 9.13 8.22 -52.34
N PHE A 258 10.11 8.48 -53.19
CA PHE A 258 11.44 8.84 -52.72
C PHE A 258 11.31 10.09 -51.85
N LEU A 259 11.55 9.97 -50.54
CA LEU A 259 11.37 11.06 -49.58
C LEU A 259 12.52 12.09 -49.60
N GLY A 260 13.59 11.82 -50.36
CA GLY A 260 14.70 12.74 -50.59
C GLY A 260 14.42 13.77 -51.68
N LYS A 261 15.26 14.81 -51.77
CA LYS A 261 15.27 15.74 -52.92
C LYS A 261 16.05 15.12 -54.08
N CYS A 262 15.52 15.19 -55.29
CA CYS A 262 16.23 14.78 -56.49
C CYS A 262 17.50 15.64 -56.67
N TYR A 263 18.63 15.01 -56.99
CA TYR A 263 19.92 15.69 -57.20
C TYR A 263 19.85 16.72 -58.34
N TYR A 264 19.20 16.38 -59.47
CA TYR A 264 19.16 17.22 -60.66
C TYR A 264 18.14 18.36 -60.61
N CYS A 265 17.01 18.18 -59.91
CA CYS A 265 15.93 19.18 -59.91
C CYS A 265 15.57 19.73 -58.53
N GLY A 266 16.11 19.16 -57.45
CA GLY A 266 15.82 19.58 -56.07
C GLY A 266 14.41 19.22 -55.57
N VAL A 267 13.55 18.66 -56.41
CA VAL A 267 12.15 18.33 -56.08
C VAL A 267 12.08 17.03 -55.27
N GLN A 268 11.26 17.01 -54.22
CA GLN A 268 10.98 15.81 -53.42
C GLN A 268 10.03 14.86 -54.14
N GLY A 269 10.23 13.54 -53.98
CA GLY A 269 9.28 12.53 -54.43
C GLY A 269 9.78 11.55 -55.49
N HIS A 270 10.91 11.82 -56.16
CA HIS A 270 11.51 10.94 -57.18
C HIS A 270 13.05 10.94 -57.11
N LYS A 271 13.68 9.83 -57.52
CA LYS A 271 15.15 9.71 -57.55
C LYS A 271 15.74 10.44 -58.76
N ALA A 272 17.03 10.76 -58.71
CA ALA A 272 17.74 11.39 -59.83
C ALA A 272 17.68 10.58 -61.13
N ILE A 273 17.70 9.24 -61.02
CA ILE A 273 17.58 8.33 -62.16
C ILE A 273 16.19 8.36 -62.83
N ASP A 274 15.15 8.74 -62.08
CA ASP A 274 13.77 8.86 -62.57
C ASP A 274 13.42 10.32 -62.94
N CYS A 275 14.44 11.20 -63.00
CA CYS A 275 14.23 12.61 -63.24
C CYS A 275 14.15 12.91 -64.73
N LYS A 276 13.02 13.46 -65.20
CA LYS A 276 12.83 13.88 -66.60
C LYS A 276 13.83 14.93 -67.10
N ARG A 277 14.54 15.64 -66.20
CA ARG A 277 15.64 16.55 -66.57
C ARG A 277 16.93 15.82 -66.95
N ASN A 278 17.04 14.52 -66.65
CA ASN A 278 18.18 13.68 -67.01
C ASN A 278 18.12 13.19 -68.46
N GLU A 279 16.97 13.34 -69.14
CA GLU A 279 16.78 12.99 -70.56
C GLU A 279 17.08 14.16 -71.50
N SER A 280 17.49 15.32 -70.96
CA SER A 280 17.67 16.60 -71.68
C SER A 280 19.14 16.94 -71.99
N THR A 281 20.06 16.01 -71.76
CA THR A 281 21.51 16.11 -72.02
C THR A 281 21.95 14.95 -72.88
#